data_AF-A0AAD9L0U5-F1
#
_entry.id   AF-A0AAD9L0U5-F1
#
_cell.length_a   1.000
_cell.length_b   1.000
_cell.length_c   1.000
_cell.angle_alpha   90.00
_cell.angle_beta   90.00
_cell.angle_gamma   90.00
#
_symmetry.space_group_name_H-M   'P 1'
#
loop_
_entity.id
_entity.type
_entity.pdbx_description
1 polymer ?
#
loop_
_entity_poly.entity_id
_entity_poly.type
_entity_poly.pdbx_seq_one_letter_code
_entity_poly.pdbx_strand_id
1 'polypeptide(L)'
;MLYVFYRLAVATFFGSSTVYSVMYFDSYSHWIIYLTHWSYSVITINTILQAVCVTRHYINGNKQATDKAHLQMSPVFKVIWVLQNITFTSAPLVSAIYWPAVYRGTALDLINISTHIVNSGYVVVDVFITAIPVRILHFLHVVAFATVYILFTVIYWASGGTNVYGEPFVYSILDYGNEPSKAADWLIGVYVALVLIHCGIYALYRLRVLLSGLCGRRDVSVECEDGETVESAPRDTKIEELQMV
;
A
#
# COMPACT_ATOMS: atom_id res chain seq x y z
N MET A 1 -3.58 17.88 14.23
CA MET A 1 -3.15 18.84 13.18
C MET A 1 -2.04 18.29 12.30
N LEU A 2 -0.85 17.96 12.82
CA LEU A 2 0.28 17.46 12.00
C LEU A 2 -0.06 16.27 11.08
N TYR A 3 -0.78 15.26 11.60
CA TYR A 3 -1.22 14.12 10.80
C TYR A 3 -2.20 14.49 9.66
N VAL A 4 -3.05 15.51 9.87
CA VAL A 4 -3.97 16.03 8.82
C VAL A 4 -3.14 16.66 7.70
N PHE A 5 -2.16 17.49 8.05
CA PHE A 5 -1.26 18.10 7.07
C PHE A 5 -0.48 17.05 6.28
N TYR A 6 0.08 16.03 6.95
CA TYR A 6 0.73 14.91 6.28
C TYR A 6 -0.21 14.24 5.26
N ARG A 7 -1.46 13.92 5.65
CA ARG A 7 -2.42 13.27 4.77
C ARG A 7 -2.81 14.14 3.57
N LEU A 8 -3.01 15.45 3.77
CA LEU A 8 -3.29 16.39 2.68
C LEU A 8 -2.10 16.53 1.72
N ALA A 9 -0.87 16.59 2.26
CA ALA A 9 0.35 16.70 1.45
C ALA A 9 0.55 15.48 0.54
N VAL A 10 0.45 14.26 1.08
CA VAL A 10 0.59 13.05 0.27
C VAL A 10 -0.54 12.90 -0.75
N ALA A 11 -1.79 13.22 -0.39
CA ALA A 11 -2.92 13.19 -1.32
C ALA A 11 -2.73 14.18 -2.47
N THR A 12 -2.22 15.38 -2.17
CA THR A 12 -1.92 16.39 -3.19
C THR A 12 -0.80 15.93 -4.10
N PHE A 13 0.29 15.40 -3.55
CA PHE A 13 1.44 14.92 -4.33
C PHE A 13 1.07 13.77 -5.28
N PHE A 14 0.43 12.72 -4.78
CA PHE A 14 0.05 11.58 -5.62
C PHE A 14 -1.08 11.95 -6.61
N GLY A 15 -2.02 12.81 -6.19
CA GLY A 15 -3.06 13.35 -7.05
C GLY A 15 -2.50 14.16 -8.21
N SER A 16 -1.64 15.15 -7.94
CA SER A 16 -1.03 15.97 -8.99
C SER A 16 -0.11 15.15 -9.90
N SER A 17 0.67 14.22 -9.35
CA SER A 17 1.54 13.32 -10.12
C SER A 17 0.72 12.40 -11.03
N THR A 18 -0.42 11.90 -10.57
CA THR A 18 -1.32 11.08 -11.40
C THR A 18 -1.89 11.90 -12.55
N VAL A 19 -2.44 13.09 -12.26
CA VAL A 19 -2.97 13.99 -13.30
C VAL A 19 -1.90 14.34 -14.32
N TYR A 20 -0.70 14.74 -13.85
CA TYR A 20 0.43 15.02 -14.73
C TYR A 20 0.80 13.80 -15.58
N SER A 21 0.91 12.61 -14.97
CA SER A 21 1.26 11.39 -15.70
C SER A 21 0.27 11.04 -16.80
N VAL A 22 -1.02 11.34 -16.62
CA VAL A 22 -2.07 11.09 -17.63
C VAL A 22 -1.98 12.14 -18.74
N MET A 23 -1.85 13.42 -18.39
CA MET A 23 -1.83 14.54 -19.35
C MET A 23 -0.62 14.54 -20.28
N TYR A 24 0.53 14.07 -19.78
CA TYR A 24 1.80 14.09 -20.51
C TYR A 24 2.21 12.70 -21.02
N PHE A 25 1.33 11.70 -20.92
CA PHE A 25 1.58 10.42 -21.58
C PHE A 25 1.26 10.54 -23.07
N ASP A 26 2.15 10.04 -23.94
CA ASP A 26 2.01 10.14 -25.39
C ASP A 26 0.67 9.58 -25.91
N SER A 27 0.06 8.64 -25.17
CA SER A 27 -1.24 8.08 -25.52
C SER A 27 -2.03 7.63 -24.28
N TYR A 28 -3.18 8.26 -24.05
CA TYR A 28 -4.10 7.89 -22.96
C TYR A 28 -4.47 6.40 -22.94
N SER A 29 -4.66 5.80 -24.11
CA SER A 29 -5.01 4.38 -24.22
C SER A 29 -3.86 3.46 -23.82
N HIS A 30 -2.60 3.91 -23.93
CA HIS A 30 -1.44 3.15 -23.47
C HIS A 30 -1.10 3.46 -22.01
N TRP A 31 -1.46 4.63 -21.48
CA TRP A 31 -1.26 4.90 -20.04
C TRP A 31 -1.96 3.84 -19.18
N ILE A 32 -3.19 3.48 -19.54
CA ILE A 32 -3.98 2.52 -18.75
C ILE A 32 -3.50 1.07 -18.88
N ILE A 33 -2.61 0.71 -19.81
CA ILE A 33 -2.22 -0.70 -19.95
C ILE A 33 -1.15 -1.13 -18.94
N TYR A 34 -0.39 -0.18 -18.39
CA TYR A 34 0.74 -0.48 -17.52
C TYR A 34 0.33 -0.65 -16.04
N LEU A 35 0.80 -1.72 -15.41
CA LEU A 35 0.60 -2.02 -13.97
C LEU A 35 1.02 -0.86 -13.08
N THR A 36 2.11 -0.20 -13.46
CA THR A 36 2.64 0.98 -12.77
C THR A 36 1.55 2.02 -12.54
N HIS A 37 0.77 2.34 -13.57
CA HIS A 37 -0.30 3.34 -13.50
C HIS A 37 -1.53 2.85 -12.74
N TRP A 38 -1.85 1.56 -12.78
CA TRP A 38 -2.88 0.97 -11.92
C TRP A 38 -2.50 1.07 -10.44
N SER A 39 -1.29 0.63 -10.09
CA SER A 39 -0.77 0.74 -8.72
C SER A 39 -0.72 2.20 -8.26
N TYR A 40 -0.31 3.12 -9.14
CA TYR A 40 -0.24 4.54 -8.86
C TYR A 40 -1.62 5.21 -8.73
N SER A 41 -2.64 4.68 -9.40
CA SER A 41 -4.03 5.13 -9.21
C SER A 41 -4.58 4.68 -7.86
N VAL A 42 -4.29 3.45 -7.44
CA VAL A 42 -4.76 2.92 -6.15
C VAL A 42 -4.17 3.72 -4.97
N ILE A 43 -2.88 4.04 -4.99
CA ILE A 43 -2.24 4.91 -3.98
C ILE A 43 -2.87 6.31 -3.95
N THR A 44 -3.18 6.89 -5.11
CA THR A 44 -3.84 8.21 -5.20
C THR A 44 -5.24 8.17 -4.60
N ILE A 45 -6.07 7.19 -4.97
CA ILE A 45 -7.42 7.04 -4.42
C ILE A 45 -7.37 6.82 -2.91
N ASN A 46 -6.47 5.94 -2.46
CA ASN A 46 -6.30 5.61 -1.05
C ASN A 46 -5.89 6.84 -0.22
N THR A 47 -4.90 7.60 -0.67
CA THR A 47 -4.42 8.81 0.03
C THR A 47 -5.48 9.90 0.09
N ILE A 48 -6.25 10.11 -0.99
CA ILE A 48 -7.37 11.06 -1.02
C ILE A 48 -8.46 10.64 -0.02
N LEU A 49 -8.88 9.37 -0.02
CA LEU A 49 -9.89 8.88 0.92
C LEU A 49 -9.45 9.05 2.37
N GLN A 50 -8.19 8.70 2.68
CA GLN A 50 -7.64 8.89 4.02
C GLN A 50 -7.58 10.38 4.41
N ALA A 51 -7.17 11.27 3.50
CA ALA A 51 -7.13 12.71 3.75
C ALA A 51 -8.52 13.29 4.01
N VAL A 52 -9.54 12.89 3.24
CA VAL A 52 -10.93 13.29 3.45
C VAL A 52 -11.44 12.80 4.80
N CYS A 53 -11.25 11.51 5.13
CA CYS A 53 -11.70 10.93 6.39
C CYS A 53 -11.06 11.61 7.61
N VAL A 54 -9.74 11.81 7.58
CA VAL A 54 -8.99 12.43 8.67
C VAL A 54 -9.36 13.91 8.83
N THR A 55 -9.55 14.64 7.73
CA THR A 55 -9.97 16.04 7.77
C THR A 55 -11.39 16.19 8.31
N ARG A 56 -12.33 15.35 7.85
CA ARG A 56 -13.71 15.34 8.38
C ARG A 56 -13.75 15.03 9.87
N HIS A 57 -13.00 14.03 10.31
CA HIS A 57 -12.90 13.69 11.73
C HIS A 57 -12.31 14.87 12.54
N TYR A 58 -11.29 15.54 12.01
CA TYR A 58 -10.67 16.69 12.65
C TYR A 58 -11.62 17.90 12.77
N ILE A 59 -12.37 18.24 11.71
CA ILE A 59 -13.31 19.37 11.67
C ILE A 59 -14.53 19.12 12.56
N ASN A 60 -15.09 17.90 12.52
CA ASN A 60 -16.29 17.57 13.27
C ASN A 60 -16.03 17.47 14.78
N GLY A 61 -14.76 17.41 15.20
CA GLY A 61 -14.34 17.23 16.58
C GLY A 61 -14.86 15.92 17.18
N ASN A 62 -14.59 15.70 18.46
CA ASN A 62 -15.01 14.49 19.19
C ASN A 62 -16.53 14.41 19.45
N LYS A 63 -17.36 15.12 18.66
CA LYS A 63 -18.83 15.14 18.78
C LYS A 63 -19.48 13.77 18.52
N GLN A 64 -18.75 12.81 17.98
CA GLN A 64 -19.18 11.41 17.82
C GLN A 64 -18.83 10.51 19.02
N ALA A 65 -18.10 11.00 20.04
CA ALA A 65 -17.77 10.19 21.21
C ALA A 65 -18.95 9.96 22.17
N THR A 66 -20.10 10.58 21.92
CA THR A 66 -21.29 10.47 22.78
C THR A 66 -22.33 9.46 22.33
N ASP A 67 -22.21 8.87 21.14
CA ASP A 67 -23.16 7.84 20.71
C ASP A 67 -22.52 6.46 20.84
N LYS A 68 -23.07 5.66 21.77
CA LYS A 68 -22.85 4.20 21.88
C LYS A 68 -23.43 3.47 20.65
N ALA A 69 -22.98 3.84 19.45
CA ALA A 69 -23.41 3.27 18.19
C ALA A 69 -22.32 2.34 17.63
N HIS A 70 -22.43 1.09 18.08
CA HIS A 70 -22.10 -0.17 17.39
C HIS A 70 -20.65 -0.48 17.00
N LEU A 71 -20.26 -1.68 17.45
CA LEU A 71 -19.06 -2.49 17.20
C LEU A 71 -18.74 -2.77 15.71
N GLN A 72 -19.29 -2.02 14.75
CA GLN A 72 -19.14 -2.27 13.32
C GLN A 72 -18.38 -1.14 12.61
N MET A 73 -17.26 -1.50 11.99
CA MET A 73 -16.45 -0.58 11.20
C MET A 73 -17.22 -0.07 9.98
N SER A 74 -17.28 1.27 9.83
CA SER A 74 -17.86 1.94 8.66
C SER A 74 -17.33 1.36 7.35
N PRO A 75 -18.18 1.17 6.31
CA PRO A 75 -17.77 0.64 5.02
C PRO A 75 -16.60 1.40 4.39
N VAL A 76 -16.52 2.72 4.58
CA VAL A 76 -15.42 3.55 4.04
C VAL A 76 -14.07 3.13 4.62
N PHE A 77 -14.01 2.78 5.91
CA PHE A 77 -12.76 2.29 6.52
C PHE A 77 -12.39 0.89 6.03
N LYS A 78 -13.36 0.03 5.69
CA LYS A 78 -13.10 -1.26 5.02
C LYS A 78 -12.46 -1.03 3.64
N VAL A 79 -13.01 -0.11 2.85
CA VAL A 79 -12.46 0.25 1.54
C VAL A 79 -11.05 0.80 1.66
N ILE A 80 -10.82 1.78 2.56
CA ILE A 80 -9.48 2.32 2.83
C ILE A 80 -8.51 1.20 3.19
N TRP A 81 -8.93 0.25 4.04
CA TRP A 81 -8.05 -0.83 4.46
C TRP A 81 -7.70 -1.79 3.31
N VAL A 82 -8.67 -2.15 2.45
CA VAL A 82 -8.40 -2.95 1.25
C VAL A 82 -7.41 -2.22 0.34
N LEU A 83 -7.68 -0.94 0.04
CA LEU A 83 -6.80 -0.12 -0.81
C LEU A 83 -5.41 0.03 -0.20
N GLN A 84 -5.30 0.20 1.12
CA GLN A 84 -4.02 0.25 1.84
C GLN A 84 -3.22 -1.03 1.65
N ASN A 85 -3.85 -2.20 1.80
CA ASN A 85 -3.16 -3.49 1.62
C ASN A 85 -2.67 -3.67 0.17
N ILE A 86 -3.48 -3.23 -0.81
CA ILE A 86 -3.08 -3.24 -2.23
C ILE A 86 -1.89 -2.29 -2.42
N THR A 87 -2.01 -1.01 -2.04
CA THR A 87 -0.94 0.00 -2.15
C THR A 87 0.36 -0.47 -1.51
N PHE A 88 0.30 -0.95 -0.28
CA PHE A 88 1.47 -1.34 0.50
C PHE A 88 2.25 -2.49 -0.14
N THR A 89 1.59 -3.32 -0.92
CA THR A 89 2.25 -4.47 -1.55
C THR A 89 2.59 -4.19 -3.02
N SER A 90 1.68 -3.56 -3.77
CA SER A 90 1.86 -3.32 -5.20
C SER A 90 2.91 -2.26 -5.51
N ALA A 91 3.07 -1.22 -4.69
CA ALA A 91 4.09 -0.18 -4.94
C ALA A 91 5.53 -0.74 -4.82
N PRO A 92 5.90 -1.44 -3.74
CA PRO A 92 7.20 -2.15 -3.68
C PRO A 92 7.38 -3.21 -4.75
N LEU A 93 6.31 -3.92 -5.15
CA LEU A 93 6.38 -4.88 -6.26
C LEU A 93 6.76 -4.17 -7.57
N VAL A 94 6.08 -3.06 -7.90
CA VAL A 94 6.37 -2.27 -9.10
C VAL A 94 7.82 -1.81 -9.10
N SER A 95 8.35 -1.32 -7.98
CA SER A 95 9.77 -1.00 -7.87
C SER A 95 10.68 -2.22 -8.07
N ALA A 96 10.37 -3.33 -7.38
CA ALA A 96 11.19 -4.55 -7.39
C ALA A 96 11.25 -5.22 -8.77
N ILE A 97 10.21 -5.09 -9.59
CA ILE A 97 10.20 -5.60 -10.97
C ILE A 97 10.82 -4.59 -11.93
N TYR A 98 10.51 -3.30 -11.76
CA TYR A 98 10.91 -2.28 -12.72
C TYR A 98 12.42 -2.23 -12.91
N TRP A 99 13.18 -2.10 -11.83
CA TRP A 99 14.63 -1.91 -11.91
C TRP A 99 15.39 -3.09 -12.55
N PRO A 100 15.18 -4.35 -12.14
CA PRO A 100 15.90 -5.47 -12.74
C PRO A 100 15.30 -5.92 -14.09
N ALA A 101 13.98 -5.82 -14.29
CA ALA A 101 13.31 -6.49 -15.40
C ALA A 101 12.84 -5.55 -16.52
N VAL A 102 12.50 -4.29 -16.21
CA VAL A 102 11.84 -3.37 -17.16
C VAL A 102 12.72 -2.17 -17.55
N TYR A 103 13.56 -1.65 -16.65
CA TYR A 103 14.39 -0.50 -16.92
C TYR A 103 15.40 -0.77 -18.04
N ARG A 104 15.42 0.09 -19.07
CA ARG A 104 16.32 -0.01 -20.23
C ARG A 104 16.92 1.36 -20.59
N GLY A 105 17.30 2.15 -19.58
CA GLY A 105 17.90 3.47 -19.81
C GLY A 105 16.89 4.57 -20.16
N THR A 106 15.60 4.36 -19.88
CA THR A 106 14.59 5.42 -19.98
C THR A 106 14.97 6.60 -19.09
N ALA A 107 14.62 7.82 -19.51
CA ALA A 107 14.92 9.03 -18.75
C ALA A 107 14.34 8.94 -17.33
N LEU A 108 15.14 9.31 -16.34
CA LEU A 108 14.73 9.37 -14.93
C LEU A 108 14.03 10.70 -14.65
N ASP A 109 12.87 10.89 -15.27
CA ASP A 109 12.01 12.04 -15.00
C ASP A 109 11.27 11.89 -13.65
N LEU A 110 10.55 12.96 -13.28
CA LEU A 110 9.82 13.02 -12.03
C LEU A 110 8.80 11.88 -11.90
N ILE A 111 8.10 11.53 -12.97
CA ILE A 111 7.06 10.50 -12.93
C ILE A 111 7.69 9.13 -12.80
N ASN A 112 8.75 8.84 -13.56
CA ASN A 112 9.49 7.61 -13.48
C ASN A 112 10.03 7.35 -12.07
N ILE A 113 10.72 8.35 -11.50
CA ILE A 113 11.22 8.28 -10.12
C ILE A 113 10.06 8.12 -9.13
N SER A 114 8.96 8.84 -9.34
CA SER A 114 7.81 8.80 -8.44
C SER A 114 7.12 7.43 -8.44
N THR A 115 6.95 6.83 -9.61
CA THR A 115 6.26 5.54 -9.79
C THR A 115 7.14 4.33 -9.50
N HIS A 116 8.46 4.48 -9.41
CA HIS A 116 9.39 3.37 -9.21
C HIS A 116 10.32 3.48 -7.99
N ILE A 117 10.34 4.62 -7.29
CA ILE A 117 11.12 4.82 -6.05
C ILE A 117 10.25 5.46 -4.97
N VAL A 118 9.67 6.63 -5.24
CA VAL A 118 8.95 7.41 -4.21
C VAL A 118 7.73 6.67 -3.70
N ASN A 119 7.03 5.92 -4.55
CA ASN A 119 5.89 5.09 -4.14
C ASN A 119 6.26 4.08 -3.02
N SER A 120 7.39 3.41 -3.13
CA SER A 120 7.87 2.41 -2.18
C SER A 120 8.41 3.06 -0.92
N GLY A 121 9.13 4.18 -1.07
CA GLY A 121 9.54 5.01 0.07
C GLY A 121 8.34 5.52 0.86
N TYR A 122 7.29 5.97 0.17
CA TYR A 122 6.02 6.36 0.79
C TYR A 122 5.40 5.22 1.58
N VAL A 123 5.33 4.00 1.04
CA VAL A 123 4.79 2.85 1.77
C VAL A 123 5.55 2.59 3.06
N VAL A 124 6.88 2.58 3.02
CA VAL A 124 7.70 2.37 4.21
C VAL A 124 7.40 3.44 5.25
N VAL A 125 7.42 4.73 4.86
CA VAL A 125 7.11 5.84 5.76
C VAL A 125 5.69 5.73 6.32
N ASP A 126 4.69 5.45 5.47
CA ASP A 126 3.29 5.40 5.86
C ASP A 126 2.99 4.23 6.80
N VAL A 127 3.69 3.09 6.67
CA VAL A 127 3.61 1.99 7.65
C VAL A 127 3.93 2.52 9.05
N PHE A 128 4.95 3.35 9.23
CA PHE A 128 5.32 3.87 10.57
C PHE A 128 4.43 5.02 11.07
N ILE A 129 3.82 5.79 10.16
CA ILE A 129 2.97 6.92 10.54
C ILE A 129 1.52 6.50 10.81
N THR A 130 0.97 5.58 10.02
CA THR A 130 -0.44 5.20 10.12
C THR A 130 -0.70 4.28 11.32
N ALA A 131 -1.89 4.36 11.92
CA ALA A 131 -2.33 3.39 12.93
C ALA A 131 -3.03 2.16 12.32
N ILE A 132 -3.28 2.14 11.00
CA ILE A 132 -3.98 1.05 10.32
C ILE A 132 -3.16 -0.25 10.47
N PRO A 133 -3.78 -1.38 10.91
CA PRO A 133 -3.08 -2.65 11.06
C PRO A 133 -2.86 -3.35 9.72
N VAL A 134 -1.74 -4.04 9.59
CA VAL A 134 -1.48 -4.99 8.50
C VAL A 134 -1.70 -6.40 9.05
N ARG A 135 -2.45 -7.23 8.33
CA ARG A 135 -2.69 -8.65 8.71
C ARG A 135 -2.22 -9.55 7.59
N ILE A 136 -1.52 -10.63 7.95
CA ILE A 136 -0.88 -11.51 6.97
C ILE A 136 -1.86 -12.03 5.91
N LEU A 137 -3.09 -12.43 6.29
CA LEU A 137 -4.09 -12.97 5.35
C LEU A 137 -4.62 -11.95 4.33
N HIS A 138 -4.37 -10.65 4.52
CA HIS A 138 -4.78 -9.62 3.56
C HIS A 138 -3.87 -9.52 2.33
N PHE A 139 -2.86 -10.39 2.19
CA PHE A 139 -2.18 -10.59 0.92
C PHE A 139 -3.18 -10.95 -0.21
N LEU A 140 -4.32 -11.57 0.14
CA LEU A 140 -5.38 -11.90 -0.82
C LEU A 140 -5.95 -10.67 -1.54
N HIS A 141 -5.95 -9.49 -0.91
CA HIS A 141 -6.41 -8.25 -1.56
C HIS A 141 -5.53 -7.88 -2.75
N VAL A 142 -4.20 -7.95 -2.58
CA VAL A 142 -3.27 -7.63 -3.68
C VAL A 142 -3.19 -8.76 -4.70
N VAL A 143 -3.33 -10.03 -4.28
CA VAL A 143 -3.43 -11.15 -5.22
C VAL A 143 -4.64 -11.00 -6.13
N ALA A 144 -5.81 -10.64 -5.59
CA ALA A 144 -7.00 -10.37 -6.39
C ALA A 144 -6.77 -9.21 -7.39
N PHE A 145 -6.17 -8.10 -6.93
CA PHE A 145 -5.80 -6.97 -7.79
C PHE A 145 -4.85 -7.39 -8.93
N ALA A 146 -3.80 -8.16 -8.63
CA ALA A 146 -2.86 -8.65 -9.63
C ALA A 146 -3.52 -9.60 -10.62
N THR A 147 -4.40 -10.49 -10.17
CA THR A 147 -5.18 -11.39 -11.04
C THR A 147 -6.05 -10.61 -12.02
N VAL A 148 -6.74 -9.57 -11.56
CA VAL A 148 -7.54 -8.70 -12.46
C VAL A 148 -6.65 -8.05 -13.52
N TYR A 149 -5.48 -7.53 -13.12
CA TYR A 149 -4.53 -6.93 -14.06
C TYR A 149 -4.00 -7.94 -15.07
N ILE A 150 -3.59 -9.14 -14.62
CA ILE A 150 -3.07 -10.20 -15.51
C ILE A 150 -4.15 -10.63 -16.51
N LEU A 151 -5.39 -10.87 -16.05
CA LEU A 151 -6.52 -11.16 -16.94
C LEU A 151 -6.73 -10.06 -17.99
N PHE A 152 -6.66 -8.80 -17.56
CA PHE A 152 -6.69 -7.67 -18.48
C PHE A 152 -5.57 -7.76 -19.52
N THR A 153 -4.32 -8.02 -19.13
CA THR A 153 -3.21 -8.10 -20.10
C THR A 153 -3.37 -9.24 -21.10
N VAL A 154 -3.88 -10.41 -20.67
CA VAL A 154 -4.13 -11.56 -21.54
C VAL A 154 -5.24 -11.25 -22.55
N ILE A 155 -6.35 -10.66 -22.09
CA ILE A 155 -7.45 -10.26 -22.97
C ILE A 155 -7.00 -9.16 -23.95
N TYR A 156 -6.25 -8.18 -23.46
CA TYR A 156 -5.71 -7.08 -24.27
C TYR A 156 -4.81 -7.61 -25.40
N TRP A 157 -3.89 -8.50 -25.05
CA TRP A 157 -3.02 -9.18 -26.01
C TRP A 157 -3.82 -10.03 -27.02
N ALA A 158 -4.73 -10.87 -26.54
CA ALA A 158 -5.54 -11.74 -27.41
C ALA A 158 -6.46 -10.96 -28.37
N SER A 159 -6.75 -9.70 -28.03
CA SER A 159 -7.52 -8.77 -28.87
C SER A 159 -6.64 -7.99 -29.87
N GLY A 160 -5.35 -8.30 -29.97
CA GLY A 160 -4.40 -7.61 -30.86
C GLY A 160 -3.82 -6.31 -30.30
N GLY A 161 -3.89 -6.09 -28.98
CA GLY A 161 -3.32 -4.93 -28.33
C GLY A 161 -1.79 -4.89 -28.40
N THR A 162 -1.23 -3.68 -28.44
CA THR A 162 0.22 -3.44 -28.55
C THR A 162 0.72 -2.49 -27.46
N ASN A 163 2.02 -2.47 -27.18
CA ASN A 163 2.60 -1.39 -26.39
C ASN A 163 2.76 -0.10 -27.22
N VAL A 164 3.32 0.93 -26.59
CA VAL A 164 3.61 2.25 -27.21
C VAL A 164 4.55 2.17 -28.42
N TYR A 165 5.29 1.07 -28.59
CA TYR A 165 6.20 0.83 -29.71
C TYR A 165 5.58 -0.05 -30.81
N GLY A 166 4.31 -0.46 -30.66
CA GLY A 166 3.63 -1.34 -31.61
C GLY A 166 3.98 -2.83 -31.45
N GLU A 167 4.65 -3.22 -30.37
CA GLU A 167 5.00 -4.62 -30.12
C GLU A 167 3.80 -5.37 -29.50
N PRO A 168 3.61 -6.67 -29.81
CA PRO A 168 2.43 -7.44 -29.42
C PRO A 168 2.50 -7.95 -27.97
N PHE A 169 2.88 -7.09 -27.03
CA PHE A 169 2.89 -7.35 -25.59
C PHE A 169 2.89 -6.03 -24.82
N VAL A 170 2.37 -6.02 -23.59
CA VAL A 170 2.45 -4.83 -22.71
C VAL A 170 3.86 -4.67 -22.15
N TYR A 171 4.41 -5.76 -21.63
CA TYR A 171 5.79 -5.87 -21.17
C TYR A 171 6.44 -7.05 -21.90
N SER A 172 7.69 -6.90 -22.34
CA SER A 172 8.40 -7.98 -23.03
C SER A 172 8.56 -9.24 -22.16
N ILE A 173 8.59 -9.09 -20.83
CA ILE A 173 8.58 -10.23 -19.89
C ILE A 173 7.25 -11.01 -19.88
N LEU A 174 6.19 -10.44 -20.47
CA LEU A 174 4.87 -11.06 -20.64
C LEU A 174 4.54 -11.24 -22.14
N ASP A 175 5.54 -11.58 -22.96
CA ASP A 175 5.30 -11.94 -24.36
C ASP A 175 4.63 -13.31 -24.47
N TYR A 176 3.30 -13.31 -24.40
CA TYR A 176 2.48 -14.52 -24.50
C TYR A 176 2.53 -15.18 -25.89
N GLY A 177 2.91 -14.44 -26.93
CA GLY A 177 2.91 -14.94 -28.30
C GLY A 177 4.20 -15.65 -28.67
N ASN A 178 5.34 -15.02 -28.41
CA ASN A 178 6.65 -15.54 -28.80
C ASN A 178 7.34 -16.33 -27.67
N GLU A 179 7.09 -15.98 -26.41
CA GLU A 179 7.77 -16.58 -25.25
C GLU A 179 6.81 -17.03 -24.13
N PRO A 180 5.78 -17.86 -24.42
CA PRO A 180 4.72 -18.19 -23.47
C PRO A 180 5.21 -18.89 -22.20
N SER A 181 6.27 -19.70 -22.28
CA SER A 181 6.87 -20.34 -21.09
C SER A 181 7.53 -19.32 -20.17
N LYS A 182 8.31 -18.38 -20.71
CA LYS A 182 8.93 -17.33 -19.91
C LYS A 182 7.89 -16.39 -19.31
N ALA A 183 6.84 -16.06 -20.07
CA ALA A 183 5.71 -15.29 -19.54
C ALA A 183 5.05 -16.01 -18.35
N ALA A 184 4.82 -17.31 -18.44
CA ALA A 184 4.28 -18.11 -17.34
C ALA A 184 5.20 -18.11 -16.10
N ASP A 185 6.52 -18.26 -16.28
CA ASP A 185 7.50 -18.20 -15.19
C ASP A 185 7.47 -16.83 -14.49
N TRP A 186 7.39 -15.73 -15.25
CA TRP A 186 7.25 -14.38 -14.70
C TRP A 186 5.96 -14.21 -13.90
N LEU A 187 4.83 -14.72 -14.40
CA LEU A 187 3.55 -14.66 -13.67
C LEU A 187 3.64 -15.39 -12.32
N ILE A 188 4.21 -16.59 -12.29
CA ILE A 188 4.44 -17.33 -11.04
C ILE A 188 5.34 -16.53 -10.11
N GLY A 189 6.44 -15.98 -10.63
CA GLY A 189 7.38 -15.13 -9.88
C GLY A 189 6.70 -13.91 -9.25
N VAL A 190 5.80 -13.25 -9.99
CA VAL A 190 5.03 -12.09 -9.49
C VAL A 190 4.12 -12.48 -8.32
N TYR A 191 3.40 -13.60 -8.39
CA TYR A 191 2.57 -14.06 -7.28
C TYR A 191 3.38 -14.41 -6.03
N VAL A 192 4.54 -15.07 -6.22
CA VAL A 192 5.47 -15.35 -5.11
C VAL A 192 5.99 -14.04 -4.50
N ALA A 193 6.45 -13.10 -5.33
CA ALA A 193 6.94 -11.80 -4.88
C ALA A 193 5.88 -10.99 -4.13
N LEU A 194 4.62 -11.02 -4.58
CA LEU A 194 3.50 -10.38 -3.88
C LEU A 194 3.34 -10.88 -2.44
N VAL A 195 3.37 -12.21 -2.24
CA VAL A 195 3.24 -12.79 -0.90
C VAL A 195 4.45 -12.43 -0.03
N LEU A 196 5.67 -12.54 -0.57
CA LEU A 196 6.89 -12.21 0.15
C LEU A 196 6.95 -10.73 0.56
N ILE A 197 6.61 -9.82 -0.35
CA ILE A 197 6.54 -8.39 -0.07
C ILE A 197 5.48 -8.12 0.99
N HIS A 198 4.29 -8.73 0.91
CA HIS A 198 3.26 -8.54 1.93
C HIS A 198 3.73 -9.02 3.32
N CYS A 199 4.44 -10.14 3.38
CA CYS A 199 5.09 -10.62 4.60
C CYS A 199 6.13 -9.61 5.13
N GLY A 200 6.92 -8.99 4.24
CA GLY A 200 7.85 -7.92 4.60
C GLY A 200 7.16 -6.68 5.17
N ILE A 201 6.05 -6.24 4.56
CA ILE A 201 5.23 -5.15 5.09
C ILE A 201 4.63 -5.51 6.45
N TYR A 202 4.16 -6.75 6.62
CA TYR A 202 3.68 -7.24 7.91
C TYR A 202 4.79 -7.21 8.97
N ALA A 203 6.03 -7.59 8.62
CA ALA A 203 7.17 -7.49 9.51
C ALA A 203 7.47 -6.03 9.92
N LEU A 204 7.44 -5.08 8.97
CA LEU A 204 7.58 -3.65 9.27
C LEU A 204 6.47 -3.14 10.21
N TYR A 205 5.23 -3.58 9.99
CA TYR A 205 4.12 -3.28 10.90
C TYR A 205 4.37 -3.84 12.31
N ARG A 206 4.82 -5.09 12.44
CA ARG A 206 5.16 -5.69 13.75
C ARG A 206 6.30 -4.96 14.44
N LEU A 207 7.32 -4.54 13.68
CA LEU A 207 8.42 -3.72 14.17
C LEU A 207 7.91 -2.38 14.72
N ARG A 208 7.02 -1.68 13.98
CA ARG A 208 6.39 -0.45 14.47
C ARG A 208 5.69 -0.67 15.81
N VAL A 209 4.86 -1.72 15.91
CA VAL A 209 4.11 -2.04 17.14
C VAL A 209 5.07 -2.32 18.31
N LEU A 210 6.15 -3.07 18.08
CA LEU A 210 7.20 -3.33 19.06
C LEU A 210 7.83 -2.01 19.55
N LEU A 211 8.27 -1.16 18.63
CA LEU A 211 8.91 0.12 18.94
C LEU A 211 7.96 1.05 19.72
N SER A 212 6.68 1.10 19.35
CA SER A 212 5.67 1.86 20.11
C SER A 212 5.49 1.33 21.53
N GLY A 213 5.54 0.02 21.74
CA GLY A 213 5.45 -0.60 23.07
C GLY A 213 6.67 -0.32 23.94
N LEU A 214 7.87 -0.28 23.37
CA LEU A 214 9.10 0.08 24.08
C LEU A 214 9.11 1.55 24.51
N CYS A 215 8.60 2.46 23.68
CA CYS A 215 8.46 3.87 24.04
C CYS A 215 7.40 4.08 25.13
N GLY A 216 6.27 3.34 25.08
CA GLY A 216 5.20 3.45 26.06
C GLY A 216 5.51 2.84 27.45
N ARG A 217 6.50 1.95 27.55
CA ARG A 217 6.96 1.38 28.84
C ARG A 217 7.92 2.30 29.61
N ARG A 218 8.42 3.38 29.00
CA ARG A 218 9.41 4.28 29.62
C ARG A 218 8.82 5.36 30.54
N ASP A 219 7.51 5.59 30.51
CA ASP A 219 6.85 6.68 31.26
C ASP A 219 6.19 6.23 32.59
N VAL A 220 6.47 5.01 33.07
CA VAL A 220 5.95 4.51 34.36
C VAL A 220 7.08 3.92 35.21
N SER A 221 8.07 4.74 35.55
CA SER A 221 8.81 4.56 36.80
C SER A 221 8.18 5.50 37.83
N VAL A 222 7.19 4.98 38.56
CA VAL A 222 6.67 5.66 39.75
C VAL A 222 7.79 5.56 40.79
N GLU A 223 8.43 6.69 41.12
CA GLU A 223 9.15 6.79 42.39
C GLU A 223 8.11 6.72 43.50
N CYS A 224 8.02 5.57 44.17
CA CYS A 224 7.30 5.46 45.43
C CYS A 224 8.18 6.07 46.52
N GLU A 225 7.64 7.03 47.28
CA GLU A 225 8.30 7.65 48.43
C GLU A 225 8.55 6.69 49.61
N ASP A 226 8.06 5.45 49.54
CA ASP A 226 8.27 4.44 50.57
C ASP A 226 8.91 3.20 49.93
N GLY A 227 10.11 2.83 50.42
CA GLY A 227 11.03 1.86 49.84
C GLY A 227 10.58 0.39 49.79
N GLU A 228 9.38 0.11 49.27
CA GLU A 228 8.93 -1.24 48.90
C GLU A 228 8.71 -1.32 47.38
N THR A 229 9.52 -2.16 46.73
CA THR A 229 9.35 -2.51 45.31
C THR A 229 8.17 -3.47 45.16
N VAL A 230 7.03 -2.97 44.69
CA VAL A 230 5.93 -3.83 44.22
C VAL A 230 6.07 -4.06 42.72
N GLU A 231 6.38 -5.29 42.34
CA GLU A 231 6.43 -5.72 40.95
C GLU A 231 5.01 -5.75 40.37
N SER A 232 4.65 -4.72 39.59
CA SER A 232 3.34 -4.67 38.94
C SER A 232 3.26 -5.73 37.83
N ALA A 233 2.31 -6.65 37.95
CA ALA A 233 2.10 -7.72 36.97
C ALA A 233 1.76 -7.15 35.58
N PRO A 234 2.31 -7.72 34.47
CA PRO A 234 2.07 -7.22 33.12
C PRO A 234 0.59 -7.32 32.73
N ARG A 235 0.08 -6.27 32.08
CA ARG A 235 -1.30 -6.15 31.56
C ARG A 235 -1.61 -7.15 30.41
N ASP A 236 -0.63 -7.93 29.99
CA ASP A 236 -0.66 -8.77 28.80
C ASP A 236 -1.48 -10.07 28.98
N THR A 237 -1.64 -10.58 30.21
CA THR A 237 -2.42 -11.82 30.46
C THR A 237 -3.91 -11.68 30.17
N LYS A 238 -4.47 -10.47 30.13
CA LYS A 238 -5.91 -10.24 29.84
C LYS A 238 -6.22 -10.01 28.36
N ILE A 239 -5.23 -9.72 27.52
CA ILE A 239 -5.49 -9.38 26.10
C ILE A 239 -5.41 -10.63 25.22
N GLU A 240 -4.59 -11.62 25.58
CA GLU A 240 -4.48 -12.87 24.81
C GLU A 240 -5.77 -13.72 24.87
N GLU A 241 -6.52 -13.70 25.97
CA GLU A 241 -7.82 -14.40 26.05
C GLU A 241 -8.94 -13.74 25.21
N LEU A 242 -8.81 -12.44 24.87
CA LEU A 242 -9.83 -11.70 24.11
C LEU A 242 -9.57 -11.65 22.60
N GLN A 243 -8.41 -12.13 22.12
CA GLN A 243 -8.06 -12.17 20.70
C GLN A 243 -8.26 -13.55 20.05
N MET A 244 -8.73 -14.55 20.80
CA MET A 244 -9.03 -15.91 20.31
C MET A 244 -10.53 -16.21 20.18
N VAL A 245 -11.40 -15.20 20.13
CA VAL A 245 -12.84 -15.33 19.80
C VAL A 245 -13.20 -14.50 18.59
#